data_AF-A6ETP7-F1
#
_entry.id   AF-A6ETP7-F1
#
_cell.length_a   1.000
_cell.length_b   1.000
_cell.length_c   1.000
_cell.angle_alpha   90.00
_cell.angle_beta   90.00
_cell.angle_gamma   90.00
#
_symmetry.space_group_name_H-M   'P 1'
#
loop_
_entity.id
_entity.type
_entity.pdbx_description
1 polymer ?
#
loop_
_entity_poly.entity_id
_entity_poly.type
_entity_poly.pdbx_seq_one_letter_code
_entity_poly.pdbx_strand_id
1 'polypeptide(L)'
;MKKIITLLSIFTILLLTSCQGDQGIQGDPGQDGVNILGNVFETTVNFTANNNYSNLITIPGNIEVFESDVVLVYLLEDVVPDGQGGSLDVWSQLPQTFFPSQGTLVYNFDHTFVDVRLFLGANFNLNTLGNEFTNDQIFRIAILPADFANADLDMSDLLEIATITE
;
A
#
# COMPACT_ATOMS: atom_id res chain seq x y z
N MET A 1 -53.20 51.97 36.13
CA MET A 1 -52.23 50.90 36.48
C MET A 1 -52.67 49.49 36.04
N LYS A 2 -53.97 49.15 35.94
CA LYS A 2 -54.39 47.80 35.51
C LYS A 2 -54.16 47.47 34.03
N LYS A 3 -54.17 48.45 33.11
CA LYS A 3 -54.02 48.23 31.65
C LYS A 3 -52.56 48.14 31.15
N ILE A 4 -51.61 48.74 31.87
CA ILE A 4 -50.16 48.64 31.55
C ILE A 4 -49.62 47.27 31.95
N ILE A 5 -50.09 46.72 33.07
CA ILE A 5 -49.72 45.37 33.52
C ILE A 5 -50.19 44.32 32.50
N THR A 6 -51.38 44.50 31.91
CA THR A 6 -51.89 43.58 30.88
C THR A 6 -51.08 43.63 29.58
N LEU A 7 -50.62 44.81 29.17
CA LEU A 7 -49.79 44.97 27.97
C LEU A 7 -48.39 44.39 28.17
N LEU A 8 -47.82 44.58 29.37
CA LEU A 8 -46.51 44.03 29.72
C LEU A 8 -46.54 42.50 29.78
N SER A 9 -47.59 41.89 30.36
CA SER A 9 -47.76 40.43 30.40
C SER A 9 -47.86 39.77 29.02
N ILE A 10 -48.47 40.43 28.04
CA ILE A 10 -48.59 39.89 26.68
C ILE A 10 -47.24 39.95 25.95
N PHE A 11 -46.45 41.01 26.18
CA PHE A 11 -45.15 41.17 25.56
C PHE A 11 -44.11 40.16 26.10
N THR A 12 -44.19 39.77 27.37
CA THR A 12 -43.28 38.77 27.95
C THR A 12 -43.51 37.35 27.42
N ILE A 13 -44.74 37.01 27.00
CA ILE A 13 -45.07 35.67 26.47
C ILE A 13 -44.52 35.49 25.05
N LEU A 14 -44.52 36.53 24.22
CA LEU A 14 -43.98 36.49 22.86
C LEU A 14 -42.44 36.31 22.83
N LEU A 15 -41.72 36.89 23.80
CA LEU A 15 -40.26 36.81 23.89
C LEU A 15 -39.73 35.44 24.33
N LEU A 16 -40.57 34.57 24.92
CA LEU A 16 -40.17 33.24 25.39
C LEU A 16 -40.41 32.13 24.35
N THR A 17 -40.94 32.46 23.16
CA THR A 17 -41.24 31.48 22.10
C THR A 17 -40.23 31.48 20.94
N SER A 18 -39.21 32.34 20.96
CA SER A 18 -38.16 32.31 19.96
C SER A 18 -37.00 31.41 20.38
N CYS A 19 -36.67 30.48 19.48
CA CYS A 19 -35.45 29.67 19.43
C CYS A 19 -35.51 28.32 20.16
N GLN A 20 -36.28 27.40 19.60
CA GLN A 20 -35.72 26.11 19.19
C GLN A 20 -36.28 25.81 17.80
N GLY A 21 -35.47 26.10 16.76
CA GLY A 21 -35.74 25.52 15.45
C GLY A 21 -35.58 24.01 15.57
N ASP A 22 -36.39 23.26 14.82
CA ASP A 22 -36.28 21.80 14.80
C ASP A 22 -34.82 21.42 14.56
N GLN A 23 -34.29 20.55 15.42
CA GLN A 23 -32.95 20.00 15.26
C GLN A 23 -32.89 19.40 13.87
N GLY A 24 -31.98 19.93 13.03
CA GLY A 24 -31.85 19.47 11.65
C GLY A 24 -31.73 17.95 11.60
N ILE A 25 -32.22 17.35 10.51
CA ILE A 25 -32.10 15.92 10.27
C ILE A 25 -30.64 15.54 10.48
N GLN A 26 -30.38 14.54 11.34
CA GLN A 26 -29.05 14.00 11.50
C GLN A 26 -28.53 13.65 10.10
N GLY A 27 -27.37 14.20 9.72
CA GLY A 27 -26.75 13.87 8.45
C GLY A 27 -26.58 12.36 8.34
N ASP A 28 -26.71 11.84 7.11
CA ASP A 28 -26.48 10.43 6.87
C ASP A 28 -25.11 10.02 7.44
N PRO A 29 -24.99 8.82 8.04
CA PRO A 29 -23.68 8.29 8.41
C PRO A 29 -22.73 8.43 7.22
N GLY A 30 -21.52 8.93 7.46
CA GLY A 30 -20.48 8.91 6.43
C GLY A 30 -20.34 7.49 5.89
N GLN A 31 -20.12 7.37 4.57
CA GLN A 31 -19.80 6.08 3.97
C GLN A 31 -18.60 5.49 4.70
N ASP A 32 -18.68 4.22 5.08
CA ASP A 32 -17.53 3.51 5.62
C ASP A 32 -16.38 3.64 4.62
N GLY A 33 -15.20 4.04 5.09
CA GLY A 33 -14.02 4.10 4.24
C GLY A 33 -13.75 2.73 3.61
N VAL A 34 -13.49 2.70 2.31
CA VAL A 34 -13.17 1.44 1.63
C VAL A 34 -11.82 0.96 2.14
N ASN A 35 -11.81 -0.15 2.89
CA ASN A 35 -10.57 -0.77 3.33
C ASN A 35 -10.01 -1.63 2.19
N ILE A 36 -9.21 -1.02 1.33
CA ILE A 36 -8.52 -1.72 0.24
C ILE A 36 -7.19 -2.25 0.81
N LEU A 37 -7.23 -3.45 1.39
CA LEU A 37 -6.03 -4.09 1.92
C LEU A 37 -5.16 -4.61 0.77
N GLY A 38 -3.85 -4.42 0.89
CA GLY A 38 -2.88 -5.03 -0.02
C GLY A 38 -2.85 -6.55 0.13
N ASN A 39 -2.55 -7.22 -0.99
CA ASN A 39 -2.41 -8.67 -1.04
C ASN A 39 -0.93 -9.04 -1.07
N VAL A 40 -0.56 -10.08 -0.32
CA VAL A 40 0.83 -10.56 -0.28
C VAL A 40 0.82 -12.07 -0.47
N PHE A 41 1.72 -12.56 -1.32
CA PHE A 41 1.97 -13.98 -1.49
C PHE A 41 3.46 -14.26 -1.63
N GLU A 42 3.85 -15.50 -1.38
CA GLU A 42 5.24 -15.94 -1.42
C GLU A 42 5.42 -17.02 -2.48
N THR A 43 6.63 -17.09 -3.05
CA THR A 43 7.01 -18.10 -4.04
C THR A 43 8.44 -18.56 -3.78
N THR A 44 8.68 -19.84 -4.05
CA THR A 44 10.02 -20.45 -3.97
C THR A 44 10.48 -20.79 -5.37
N VAL A 45 11.67 -20.35 -5.75
CA VAL A 45 12.20 -20.53 -7.10
C VAL A 45 13.61 -21.10 -7.09
N ASN A 46 13.92 -21.83 -8.16
CA ASN A 46 15.27 -22.29 -8.46
C ASN A 46 15.77 -21.55 -9.71
N PHE A 47 16.96 -20.97 -9.66
CA PHE A 47 17.63 -20.34 -10.81
C PHE A 47 18.64 -21.32 -11.39
N THR A 48 18.36 -21.83 -12.59
CA THR A 48 19.15 -22.88 -13.22
C THR A 48 19.53 -22.50 -14.64
N ALA A 49 20.50 -23.21 -15.22
CA ALA A 49 20.82 -23.03 -16.65
C ALA A 49 19.60 -23.30 -17.55
N ASN A 50 18.71 -24.21 -17.16
CA ASN A 50 17.55 -24.61 -17.97
C ASN A 50 16.49 -23.49 -18.09
N ASN A 51 16.34 -22.66 -17.07
CA ASN A 51 15.43 -21.50 -17.10
C ASN A 51 16.18 -20.19 -17.36
N ASN A 52 17.43 -20.25 -17.81
CA ASN A 52 18.29 -19.10 -18.04
C ASN A 52 18.36 -18.16 -16.82
N TYR A 53 18.34 -18.72 -15.61
CA TYR A 53 18.31 -17.97 -14.35
C TYR A 53 17.18 -16.94 -14.28
N SER A 54 16.01 -17.29 -14.83
CA SER A 54 14.79 -16.50 -14.78
C SER A 54 13.57 -17.36 -14.52
N ASN A 55 12.62 -16.86 -13.74
CA ASN A 55 11.34 -17.48 -13.47
C ASN A 55 10.22 -16.46 -13.67
N LEU A 56 9.16 -16.85 -14.36
CA LEU A 56 7.94 -16.06 -14.52
C LEU A 56 6.88 -16.57 -13.56
N ILE A 57 6.40 -15.71 -12.68
CA ILE A 57 5.47 -16.01 -11.60
C ILE A 57 4.13 -15.38 -11.94
N THR A 58 3.15 -16.18 -12.32
CA THR A 58 1.78 -15.71 -12.54
C THR A 58 1.14 -15.33 -11.21
N ILE A 59 0.53 -14.15 -11.15
CA ILE A 59 -0.18 -13.71 -9.96
C ILE A 59 -1.40 -14.63 -9.75
N PRO A 60 -1.63 -15.14 -8.53
CA PRO A 60 -2.79 -15.99 -8.24
C PRO A 60 -4.11 -15.32 -8.65
N GLY A 61 -4.95 -16.03 -9.40
CA GLY A 61 -6.20 -15.47 -9.93
C GLY A 61 -7.26 -15.09 -8.88
N ASN A 62 -7.00 -15.35 -7.59
CA ASN A 62 -7.80 -14.86 -6.47
C ASN A 62 -7.36 -13.47 -5.97
N ILE A 63 -6.31 -12.89 -6.54
CA ILE A 63 -5.85 -11.54 -6.28
C ILE A 63 -6.21 -10.68 -7.49
N GLU A 64 -7.05 -9.68 -7.28
CA GLU A 64 -7.36 -8.67 -8.29
C GLU A 64 -6.22 -7.66 -8.34
N VAL A 65 -5.74 -7.38 -9.56
CA VAL A 65 -4.62 -6.48 -9.81
C VAL A 65 -4.99 -5.56 -10.96
N PHE A 66 -4.86 -4.26 -10.71
CA PHE A 66 -5.05 -3.22 -11.71
C PHE A 66 -3.71 -2.75 -12.26
N GLU A 67 -3.70 -2.15 -13.45
CA GLU A 67 -2.48 -1.57 -14.03
C GLU A 67 -1.90 -0.42 -13.20
N SER A 68 -2.72 0.21 -12.37
CA SER A 68 -2.32 1.27 -11.44
C SER A 68 -1.68 0.73 -10.15
N ASP A 69 -1.83 -0.56 -9.84
CA ASP A 69 -1.35 -1.15 -8.59
C ASP A 69 0.17 -1.24 -8.55
N VAL A 70 0.72 -1.09 -7.35
CA VAL A 70 2.16 -1.16 -7.12
C VAL A 70 2.55 -2.59 -6.76
N VAL A 71 3.47 -3.17 -7.52
CA VAL A 71 4.05 -4.48 -7.24
C VAL A 71 5.43 -4.31 -6.59
N LEU A 72 5.57 -4.78 -5.36
CA LEU A 72 6.81 -4.81 -4.61
C LEU A 72 7.28 -6.25 -4.42
N VAL A 73 8.56 -6.50 -4.65
CA VAL A 73 9.17 -7.82 -4.49
C VAL A 73 10.29 -7.76 -3.47
N TYR A 74 10.29 -8.72 -2.55
CA TYR A 74 11.30 -8.88 -1.51
C TYR A 74 11.93 -10.27 -1.60
N LEU A 75 13.23 -10.36 -1.32
CA LEU A 75 13.96 -11.59 -1.12
C LEU A 75 14.01 -11.91 0.38
N LEU A 76 13.79 -13.18 0.76
CA LEU A 76 14.12 -13.66 2.09
C LEU A 76 15.64 -13.80 2.18
N GLU A 77 16.28 -12.86 2.88
CA GLU A 77 17.74 -12.78 2.97
C GLU A 77 18.29 -13.60 4.14
N ASP A 78 17.60 -13.58 5.28
CA ASP A 78 18.03 -14.25 6.49
C ASP A 78 16.85 -14.65 7.38
N VAL A 79 17.11 -15.54 8.34
CA VAL A 79 16.15 -15.97 9.37
C VAL A 79 16.85 -15.89 10.73
N VAL A 80 16.45 -14.91 11.54
CA VAL A 80 17.08 -14.61 12.83
C VAL A 80 16.24 -15.11 14.00
N PRO A 81 16.83 -15.43 15.17
CA PRO A 81 16.05 -15.80 16.36
C PRO A 81 15.19 -14.64 16.86
N ASP A 82 13.95 -14.92 17.27
CA ASP A 82 13.05 -13.89 17.86
C ASP A 82 13.43 -13.50 19.31
N GLY A 83 14.12 -14.41 20.01
CA GLY A 83 14.46 -14.28 21.43
C GLY A 83 13.48 -14.97 22.39
N GLN A 84 12.42 -15.59 21.87
CA GLN A 84 11.39 -16.35 22.59
C GLN A 84 11.30 -17.83 22.15
N GLY A 85 12.20 -18.27 21.26
CA GLY A 85 12.28 -19.66 20.79
C GLY A 85 11.66 -19.90 19.41
N GLY A 86 11.29 -18.84 18.71
CA GLY A 86 10.91 -18.83 17.30
C GLY A 86 11.96 -18.16 16.42
N SER A 87 11.54 -17.83 15.20
CA SER A 87 12.36 -17.21 14.17
C SER A 87 11.64 -16.04 13.50
N LEU A 88 12.41 -15.06 13.04
CA LEU A 88 11.95 -13.90 12.30
C LEU A 88 12.63 -13.87 10.93
N ASP A 89 11.81 -13.73 9.90
CA ASP A 89 12.26 -13.60 8.53
C ASP A 89 12.76 -12.18 8.26
N VAL A 90 13.93 -12.06 7.65
CA VAL A 90 14.54 -10.80 7.23
C VAL A 90 14.33 -10.63 5.73
N TRP A 91 13.58 -9.60 5.36
CA TRP A 91 13.18 -9.33 3.98
C TRP A 91 13.93 -8.11 3.41
N SER A 92 14.50 -8.29 2.23
CA SER A 92 15.20 -7.23 1.50
C SER A 92 14.51 -6.94 0.18
N GLN A 93 14.12 -5.68 -0.03
CA GLN A 93 13.38 -5.26 -1.23
C GLN A 93 14.27 -5.33 -2.48
N LEU A 94 13.80 -5.91 -3.59
CA LEU A 94 14.55 -5.95 -4.83
C LEU A 94 14.61 -4.58 -5.53
N PRO A 95 15.67 -4.31 -6.33
CA PRO A 95 16.81 -5.19 -6.62
C PRO A 95 17.79 -5.30 -5.45
N GLN A 96 18.45 -6.46 -5.34
CA GLN A 96 19.46 -6.75 -4.30
C GLN A 96 20.77 -7.18 -4.92
N THR A 97 21.88 -6.62 -4.43
CA THR A 97 23.23 -6.86 -4.97
C THR A 97 24.09 -7.63 -3.98
N PHE A 98 24.68 -8.72 -4.43
CA PHE A 98 25.60 -9.57 -3.67
C PHE A 98 26.98 -9.60 -4.33
N PHE A 99 27.99 -9.91 -3.52
CA PHE A 99 29.39 -9.94 -3.95
C PHE A 99 30.03 -11.31 -3.67
N PRO A 100 29.60 -12.37 -4.37
CA PRO A 100 30.28 -13.66 -4.29
C PRO A 100 31.71 -13.54 -4.87
N SER A 101 32.57 -14.53 -4.60
CA SER A 101 34.00 -14.45 -4.97
C SER A 101 34.26 -14.34 -6.48
N GLN A 102 33.27 -14.70 -7.30
CA GLN A 102 33.30 -14.66 -8.76
C GLN A 102 33.04 -13.26 -9.33
N GLY A 103 32.40 -12.34 -8.58
CA GLY A 103 32.06 -11.01 -9.06
C GLY A 103 30.80 -10.44 -8.42
N THR A 104 30.02 -9.69 -9.19
CA THR A 104 28.79 -9.04 -8.73
C THR A 104 27.58 -9.83 -9.24
N LEU A 105 26.70 -10.18 -8.31
CA LEU A 105 25.42 -10.82 -8.56
C LEU A 105 24.30 -9.84 -8.19
N VAL A 106 23.24 -9.77 -8.98
CA VAL A 106 22.08 -8.93 -8.72
C VAL A 106 20.82 -9.76 -8.90
N TYR A 107 19.99 -9.81 -7.86
CA TYR A 107 18.62 -10.28 -7.95
C TYR A 107 17.75 -9.13 -8.41
N ASN A 108 16.98 -9.35 -9.47
CA ASN A 108 16.17 -8.31 -10.07
C ASN A 108 14.79 -8.84 -10.46
N PHE A 109 13.87 -7.91 -10.71
CA PHE A 109 12.55 -8.24 -11.18
C PHE A 109 12.01 -7.19 -12.15
N ASP A 110 11.03 -7.63 -12.94
CA ASP A 110 10.06 -6.77 -13.59
C ASP A 110 8.68 -7.42 -13.47
N HIS A 111 7.63 -6.67 -13.80
CA HIS A 111 6.28 -7.18 -13.66
C HIS A 111 5.35 -6.56 -14.70
N THR A 112 4.22 -7.23 -14.86
CA THR A 112 3.00 -6.71 -15.48
C THR A 112 1.89 -6.73 -14.43
N PHE A 113 0.64 -6.46 -14.83
CA PHE A 113 -0.51 -6.65 -13.95
C PHE A 113 -0.92 -8.14 -13.84
N VAL A 114 -0.30 -9.04 -14.61
CA VAL A 114 -0.63 -10.48 -14.62
C VAL A 114 0.48 -11.37 -14.05
N ASP A 115 1.73 -10.94 -14.13
CA ASP A 115 2.89 -11.74 -13.74
C ASP A 115 4.08 -10.90 -13.24
N VAL A 116 4.97 -11.56 -12.53
CA VAL A 116 6.24 -11.03 -12.03
C VAL A 116 7.36 -11.91 -12.54
N ARG A 117 8.35 -11.35 -13.22
CA ARG A 117 9.55 -12.05 -13.66
C ARG A 117 10.67 -11.80 -12.67
N LEU A 118 11.20 -12.87 -12.09
CA LEU A 118 12.37 -12.86 -11.21
C LEU A 118 13.59 -13.34 -12.00
N PHE A 119 14.73 -12.67 -11.91
CA PHE A 119 15.93 -13.09 -12.65
C PHE A 119 17.23 -12.65 -11.98
N LEU A 120 18.30 -13.39 -12.29
CA LEU A 120 19.66 -13.06 -11.87
C LEU A 120 20.41 -12.33 -12.99
N GLY A 121 21.03 -11.21 -12.63
CA GLY A 121 22.04 -10.53 -13.44
C GLY A 121 23.41 -10.71 -12.81
N ALA A 122 24.45 -10.97 -13.62
CA ALA A 122 25.82 -11.05 -13.12
C ALA A 122 26.83 -10.59 -14.16
N ASN A 123 28.02 -10.19 -13.70
CA ASN A 123 29.18 -9.90 -14.56
C ASN A 123 30.12 -11.11 -14.74
N PHE A 124 29.67 -12.31 -14.33
CA PHE A 124 30.38 -13.58 -14.46
C PHE A 124 29.43 -14.67 -14.96
N ASN A 125 29.97 -15.87 -15.23
CA ASN A 125 29.17 -17.00 -15.68
C ASN A 125 28.30 -17.56 -14.54
N LEU A 126 26.98 -17.41 -14.61
CA LEU A 126 26.05 -17.90 -13.59
C LEU A 126 26.10 -19.43 -13.37
N ASN A 127 26.66 -20.21 -14.30
CA ASN A 127 26.88 -21.65 -14.09
C ASN A 127 27.90 -21.97 -12.99
N THR A 128 28.68 -20.97 -12.54
CA THR A 128 29.65 -21.13 -11.46
C THR A 128 29.10 -20.69 -10.10
N LEU A 129 27.82 -20.30 -10.04
CA LEU A 129 27.17 -19.82 -8.83
C LEU A 129 26.79 -21.00 -7.93
N GLY A 130 26.95 -20.85 -6.62
CA GLY A 130 26.61 -21.89 -5.65
C GLY A 130 25.11 -22.06 -5.43
N ASN A 131 24.74 -23.18 -4.82
CA ASN A 131 23.35 -23.52 -4.52
C ASN A 131 22.71 -22.52 -3.54
N GLU A 132 23.52 -21.86 -2.70
CA GLU A 132 23.09 -20.86 -1.74
C GLU A 132 22.42 -19.63 -2.37
N PHE A 133 22.76 -19.32 -3.63
CA PHE A 133 22.15 -18.21 -4.38
C PHE A 133 21.12 -18.67 -5.40
N THR A 134 21.10 -19.96 -5.75
CA THR A 134 20.34 -20.46 -6.89
C THR A 134 19.16 -21.32 -6.49
N ASN A 135 19.25 -22.08 -5.39
CA ASN A 135 18.23 -23.05 -5.02
C ASN A 135 17.36 -22.54 -3.87
N ASP A 136 16.08 -22.91 -3.93
CA ASP A 136 15.06 -22.67 -2.90
C ASP A 136 15.01 -21.21 -2.42
N GLN A 137 15.19 -20.27 -3.36
CA GLN A 137 15.15 -18.84 -3.08
C GLN A 137 13.70 -18.41 -2.88
N ILE A 138 13.41 -17.80 -1.73
CA ILE A 138 12.04 -17.40 -1.35
C ILE A 138 11.86 -15.91 -1.62
N PHE A 139 10.79 -15.58 -2.34
CA PHE A 139 10.40 -14.21 -2.62
C PHE A 139 9.02 -13.94 -2.08
N ARG A 140 8.84 -12.74 -1.52
CA ARG A 140 7.55 -12.18 -1.11
C ARG A 140 7.14 -11.10 -2.09
N ILE A 141 5.96 -11.24 -2.67
CA ILE A 141 5.39 -10.32 -3.64
C ILE A 141 4.18 -9.65 -2.97
N ALA A 142 4.25 -8.32 -2.84
CA ALA A 142 3.19 -7.50 -2.29
C ALA A 142 2.56 -6.66 -3.41
N ILE A 143 1.24 -6.70 -3.50
CA ILE A 143 0.43 -5.95 -4.44
C ILE A 143 -0.34 -4.92 -3.62
N LEU A 144 0.02 -3.66 -3.80
CA LEU A 144 -0.59 -2.54 -3.10
C LEU A 144 -1.60 -1.86 -4.03
N PRO A 145 -2.88 -1.82 -3.63
CA PRO A 145 -3.91 -1.08 -4.34
C PRO A 145 -3.49 0.37 -4.51
N ALA A 146 -3.48 0.83 -5.75
CA ALA A 146 -3.22 2.22 -6.08
C ALA A 146 -4.10 2.63 -7.25
N ASP A 147 -4.49 3.91 -7.28
CA ASP A 147 -5.22 4.50 -8.39
C ASP A 147 -4.36 5.60 -9.03
N PHE A 148 -4.57 5.85 -10.31
CA PHE A 148 -3.89 6.95 -10.98
C PHE A 148 -4.35 8.27 -10.37
N ALA A 149 -3.39 9.07 -9.90
CA ALA A 149 -3.69 10.43 -9.50
C ALA A 149 -4.02 11.28 -10.74
N ASN A 150 -5.07 12.11 -10.65
CA ASN A 150 -5.25 13.24 -11.57
C ASN A 150 -4.13 14.25 -11.29
N ALA A 151 -3.09 14.25 -12.15
CA ALA A 151 -1.91 15.10 -12.00
C ALA A 151 -2.08 16.51 -12.59
N ASP A 152 -3.24 16.82 -13.20
CA ASP A 152 -3.59 18.16 -13.66
C ASP A 152 -4.04 19.02 -12.46
N LEU A 153 -3.08 19.38 -11.60
CA LEU A 153 -3.29 20.38 -10.56
C LEU A 153 -3.08 21.76 -11.17
N ASP A 154 -4.16 22.52 -11.32
CA ASP A 154 -4.06 23.91 -11.76
C ASP A 154 -3.51 24.79 -10.61
N MET A 155 -2.92 25.94 -10.95
CA MET A 155 -2.37 26.88 -9.96
C MET A 155 -3.41 27.31 -8.91
N SER A 156 -4.71 27.28 -9.25
CA SER A 156 -5.81 27.51 -8.32
C SER A 156 -5.89 26.45 -7.23
N ASP A 157 -5.68 25.19 -7.57
CA ASP A 157 -5.83 24.05 -6.65
C ASP A 157 -4.66 24.02 -5.64
N LEU A 158 -3.47 24.40 -6.09
CA LEU A 158 -2.28 24.55 -5.24
C LEU A 158 -2.43 25.68 -4.22
N LEU A 159 -3.06 26.78 -4.62
CA LEU A 159 -3.31 27.93 -3.73
C LEU A 159 -4.41 27.64 -2.72
N GLU A 160 -5.44 26.87 -3.09
CA GLU A 160 -6.52 26.47 -2.17
C GLU A 160 -5.99 25.55 -1.06
N ILE A 161 -5.18 24.54 -1.40
CA ILE A 161 -4.57 23.61 -0.42
C ILE A 161 -3.61 24.34 0.54
N ALA A 162 -2.86 25.34 0.07
CA ALA A 162 -1.94 26.13 0.89
C ALA A 162 -2.64 27.10 1.87
N THR A 163 -3.91 27.43 1.63
CA THR A 163 -4.68 28.34 2.50
C THR A 163 -5.42 27.65 3.65
N ILE A 164 -5.46 26.32 3.69
CA ILE A 164 -6.15 25.55 4.75
C ILE A 164 -5.25 25.34 5.99
N THR A 165 -3.99 25.79 5.95
CA THR A 165 -3.04 25.70 7.09
C THR A 165 -2.93 26.96 7.97
N GLU A 166 -3.95 27.83 8.01
CA GLU A 166 -4.09 28.85 9.09
C GLU A 166 -5.39 28.71 9.87
#